data_AF-A0AA36M635-F1
#
_entry.id   AF-A0AA36M635-F1
#
_cell.length_a   1.000
_cell.length_b   1.000
_cell.length_c   1.000
_cell.angle_alpha   90.00
_cell.angle_beta   90.00
_cell.angle_gamma   90.00
#
_symmetry.space_group_name_H-M   'P 1'
#
loop_
_entity.id
_entity.type
_entity.pdbx_description
1 polymer ?
#
loop_
_entity_poly.entity_id
_entity_poly.type
_entity_poly.pdbx_seq_one_letter_code
_entity_poly.pdbx_strand_id
1 'polypeptide(L)'
;MTSPAPEDAMTATNTTYSIAVRTSAVENADTKAFVFVQLVDEAGNKTDRVKLKCSLTHRVKYQRGHSDLFLLLDQPILGRLKKIEIMHVPKEEADEARIQWHCHSIMVLEHENFLLYR
;
A
#
# COMPACT_ATOMS: atom_id res chain seq x y z
N MET A 1 -4.71 -49.11 9.67
CA MET A 1 -4.01 -48.38 8.60
C MET A 1 -4.46 -46.94 8.72
N THR A 2 -3.68 -46.12 9.42
CA THR A 2 -4.02 -44.70 9.65
C THR A 2 -3.37 -43.92 8.51
N SER A 3 -4.17 -43.29 7.64
CA SER A 3 -3.63 -42.34 6.68
C SER A 3 -2.94 -41.20 7.44
N PRO A 4 -1.74 -40.76 7.04
CA PRO A 4 -1.25 -39.47 7.52
C PRO A 4 -2.18 -38.38 6.99
N ALA A 5 -2.59 -37.48 7.89
CA ALA A 5 -3.15 -36.19 7.52
C ALA A 5 -2.13 -35.44 6.64
N PRO A 6 -2.54 -34.52 5.75
CA PRO A 6 -1.60 -33.79 4.92
C PRO A 6 -0.64 -32.99 5.80
N GLU A 7 0.54 -33.55 5.97
CA GLU A 7 1.75 -32.94 6.49
C GLU A 7 2.26 -31.92 5.46
N ASP A 8 2.47 -30.69 5.92
CA ASP A 8 3.04 -29.55 5.18
C ASP A 8 2.21 -28.89 4.06
N ALA A 9 0.98 -28.46 4.36
CA ALA A 9 0.46 -27.25 3.72
C ALA A 9 1.17 -26.03 4.33
N MET A 10 2.38 -25.75 3.83
CA MET A 10 3.19 -24.53 4.00
C MET A 10 2.44 -23.42 4.74
N THR A 11 2.75 -23.21 6.02
CA THR A 11 2.24 -22.09 6.80
C THR A 11 2.68 -20.80 6.12
N ALA A 12 1.80 -20.22 5.31
CA ALA A 12 2.03 -18.90 4.74
C ALA A 12 2.14 -17.93 5.92
N THR A 13 3.38 -17.51 6.22
CA THR A 13 3.66 -16.49 7.22
C THR A 13 3.31 -15.16 6.57
N ASN A 14 2.06 -14.74 6.74
CA ASN A 14 1.60 -13.43 6.30
C ASN A 14 1.99 -12.38 7.34
N THR A 15 2.24 -11.15 6.89
CA THR A 15 2.59 -10.01 7.73
C THR A 15 1.70 -8.80 7.40
N THR A 16 1.86 -7.75 8.20
CA THR A 16 1.24 -6.44 7.98
C THR A 16 2.27 -5.43 7.54
N TYR A 17 1.90 -4.59 6.58
CA TYR A 17 2.67 -3.39 6.22
C TYR A 17 1.87 -2.14 6.57
N SER A 18 2.51 -1.18 7.22
CA SER A 18 1.96 0.17 7.35
C SER A 18 2.43 1.05 6.21
N ILE A 19 1.49 1.69 5.52
CA ILE A 19 1.77 2.59 4.40
C ILE A 19 1.38 4.01 4.82
N ALA A 20 2.36 4.89 4.94
CA ALA A 20 2.14 6.31 5.17
C ALA A 20 2.28 7.07 3.84
N VAL A 21 1.19 7.68 3.38
CA VAL A 21 1.14 8.47 2.15
C VAL A 21 1.02 9.94 2.50
N ARG A 22 2.03 10.74 2.14
CA ARG A 22 1.99 12.19 2.35
C ARG A 22 1.54 12.89 1.08
N THR A 23 0.43 13.61 1.16
CA THR A 23 0.01 14.54 0.10
C THR A 23 0.67 15.90 0.34
N SER A 24 1.20 16.51 -0.72
CA SER A 24 1.93 17.78 -0.57
C SER A 24 1.04 18.92 -0.10
N ALA A 25 1.67 19.96 0.46
CA ALA A 25 1.00 21.18 0.89
C ALA A 25 0.90 22.24 -0.22
N VAL A 26 1.24 21.90 -1.46
CA VAL A 26 1.06 22.79 -2.62
C VAL A 26 -0.43 22.91 -2.99
N GLU A 27 -0.80 23.95 -3.73
CA GLU A 27 -2.17 24.16 -4.19
C GLU A 27 -2.62 23.01 -5.11
N ASN A 28 -3.91 22.62 -5.02
CA ASN A 28 -4.51 21.54 -5.81
C ASN A 28 -3.78 20.18 -5.72
N ALA A 29 -3.10 19.91 -4.60
CA ALA A 29 -2.36 18.68 -4.39
C ALA A 29 -3.24 17.47 -4.04
N ASP A 30 -4.50 17.68 -3.64
CA ASP A 30 -5.41 16.65 -3.13
C ASP A 30 -6.01 15.77 -4.24
N THR A 31 -6.60 14.63 -3.86
CA THR A 31 -7.28 13.76 -4.83
C THR A 31 -8.48 13.02 -4.24
N LYS A 32 -9.47 12.77 -5.09
CA LYS A 32 -10.62 11.88 -4.82
C LYS A 32 -10.55 10.57 -5.60
N ALA A 33 -9.52 10.39 -6.44
CA ALA A 33 -9.27 9.19 -7.22
C ALA A 33 -9.00 7.97 -6.33
N PHE A 34 -8.93 6.80 -6.96
CA PHE A 34 -8.49 5.59 -6.29
C PHE A 34 -6.97 5.49 -6.31
N VAL A 35 -6.39 5.20 -5.14
CA VAL A 35 -4.96 4.94 -4.99
C VAL A 35 -4.79 3.47 -4.62
N PHE A 36 -3.96 2.77 -5.38
CA PHE A 36 -3.56 1.40 -5.09
C PHE A 36 -2.06 1.35 -4.82
N VAL A 37 -1.65 0.39 -3.99
CA VAL A 37 -0.26 0.09 -3.71
C VAL A 37 0.04 -1.38 -3.99
N GLN A 38 1.26 -1.65 -4.43
CA GLN A 38 1.84 -2.99 -4.51
C GLN A 38 3.32 -2.91 -4.14
N LEU A 39 3.78 -3.76 -3.23
CA LEU A 39 5.19 -3.82 -2.83
C LEU A 39 5.87 -4.93 -3.62
N VAL A 40 7.12 -4.69 -4.00
CA VAL A 40 7.95 -5.65 -4.77
C VAL A 40 9.32 -5.75 -4.12
N ASP A 41 9.78 -6.96 -3.84
CA ASP A 41 11.11 -7.21 -3.31
C ASP A 41 12.19 -7.32 -4.40
N GLU A 42 13.43 -7.51 -3.98
CA GLU A 42 14.57 -7.67 -4.88
C GLU A 42 14.50 -8.92 -5.76
N ALA A 43 13.85 -9.99 -5.28
CA ALA A 43 13.63 -11.23 -6.00
C ALA A 43 12.44 -11.16 -6.98
N GLY A 44 11.63 -10.09 -6.90
CA GLY A 44 10.45 -9.88 -7.75
C GLY A 44 9.15 -10.45 -7.18
N ASN A 45 9.16 -10.95 -5.94
CA ASN A 45 7.94 -11.32 -5.23
C ASN A 45 7.12 -10.07 -4.93
N LYS A 46 5.80 -10.22 -4.89
CA LYS A 46 4.87 -9.10 -4.76
C LYS A 46 3.82 -9.35 -3.70
N THR A 47 3.39 -8.28 -3.05
CA THR A 47 2.12 -8.27 -2.33
C THR A 47 0.95 -8.31 -3.31
N ASP A 48 -0.25 -8.50 -2.79
CA ASP A 48 -1.46 -8.17 -3.54
C ASP A 48 -1.46 -6.68 -3.91
N ARG A 49 -2.20 -6.37 -4.98
CA ARG A 49 -2.50 -4.98 -5.33
C ARG A 49 -3.67 -4.50 -4.49
N VAL A 50 -3.37 -3.67 -3.48
CA VAL A 50 -4.36 -3.25 -2.49
C VAL A 50 -4.80 -1.81 -2.74
N LYS A 51 -6.12 -1.58 -2.76
CA LYS A 51 -6.70 -0.24 -2.77
C LYS A 51 -6.65 0.37 -1.37
N LEU A 52 -6.05 1.54 -1.25
CA LEU A 52 -5.94 2.29 0.00
C LEU A 52 -7.27 3.00 0.31
N LYS A 53 -8.22 2.26 0.90
CA LYS A 53 -9.61 2.68 1.10
C LYS A 53 -9.82 3.50 2.38
N CYS A 54 -9.27 3.04 3.49
CA CYS A 54 -9.55 3.54 4.84
C CYS A 54 -8.26 4.08 5.48
N SER A 55 -8.12 5.39 5.56
CA SER A 55 -7.04 6.02 6.32
C SER A 55 -7.36 5.93 7.80
N LEU A 56 -6.36 5.54 8.60
CA LEU A 56 -6.45 5.48 10.05
C LEU A 56 -6.32 6.85 10.73
N THR A 57 -5.74 7.82 10.02
CA THR A 57 -5.47 9.17 10.57
C THR A 57 -6.53 10.18 10.16
N HIS A 58 -7.13 10.04 8.97
CA HIS A 58 -8.11 11.01 8.46
C HIS A 58 -9.33 10.33 7.84
N ARG A 59 -10.52 10.83 8.20
CA ARG A 59 -11.78 10.39 7.58
C ARG A 59 -11.81 10.67 6.07
N VAL A 60 -11.25 11.82 5.67
CA VAL A 60 -11.06 12.19 4.26
C VAL A 60 -9.57 12.10 3.96
N LYS A 61 -9.22 11.15 3.11
CA LYS A 61 -7.83 10.85 2.70
C LYS A 61 -7.35 11.73 1.55
N TYR A 62 -6.03 11.78 1.39
CA TYR A 62 -5.29 12.48 0.34
C TYR A 62 -5.63 13.95 0.24
N GLN A 63 -5.85 14.60 1.38
CA GLN A 63 -6.06 16.04 1.42
C GLN A 63 -4.72 16.77 1.45
N ARG A 64 -4.69 17.99 0.93
CA ARG A 64 -3.50 18.84 0.89
C ARG A 64 -2.81 18.89 2.27
N GLY A 65 -1.52 18.57 2.30
CA GLY A 65 -0.70 18.58 3.52
C GLY A 65 -0.92 17.40 4.48
N HIS A 66 -1.88 16.51 4.22
CA HIS A 66 -2.15 15.36 5.09
C HIS A 66 -1.12 14.25 4.91
N SER A 67 -0.91 13.50 5.99
CA SER A 67 -0.22 12.21 5.97
C SER A 67 -1.21 11.11 6.38
N ASP A 68 -1.64 10.32 5.40
CA ASP A 68 -2.62 9.25 5.59
C ASP A 68 -1.93 7.93 5.88
N LEU A 69 -2.36 7.25 6.94
CA LEU A 69 -1.82 5.94 7.34
C LEU A 69 -2.80 4.83 6.94
N PHE A 70 -2.29 3.79 6.29
CA PHE A 70 -3.05 2.60 5.89
C PHE A 70 -2.35 1.33 6.38
N LEU A 71 -3.13 0.26 6.56
CA LEU A 71 -2.62 -1.08 6.83
C LEU A 71 -2.91 -2.01 5.66
N LEU A 72 -1.89 -2.73 5.22
CA LEU A 72 -1.96 -3.85 4.31
C LEU A 72 -1.85 -5.11 5.17
N LEU A 73 -3.00 -5.69 5.48
CA LEU A 73 -3.09 -6.90 6.30
C LEU A 73 -2.89 -8.15 5.44
N ASP A 74 -2.52 -9.24 6.10
CA ASP A 74 -2.44 -10.58 5.53
C ASP A 74 -1.67 -10.64 4.21
N GLN A 75 -0.56 -9.89 4.11
CA GLN A 75 0.28 -9.88 2.91
C GLN A 75 1.44 -10.87 3.03
N PRO A 76 1.96 -11.43 1.92
CA PRO A 76 3.15 -12.26 2.00
C PRO A 76 4.32 -11.48 2.62
N ILE A 77 5.09 -12.15 3.47
CA ILE A 77 6.40 -11.62 3.89
C ILE A 77 7.27 -11.52 2.64
N LEU A 78 7.80 -10.33 2.41
CA LEU A 78 8.71 -10.03 1.33
C LEU A 78 10.14 -9.94 1.86
N GLY A 79 11.11 -10.17 0.98
CA GLY A 79 12.49 -9.79 1.25
C GLY A 79 12.66 -8.26 1.29
N ARG A 80 13.91 -7.80 1.15
CA ARG A 80 14.20 -6.37 1.04
C ARG A 80 13.39 -5.76 -0.11
N LEU A 81 12.61 -4.71 0.19
CA LEU A 81 11.81 -4.05 -0.83
C LEU A 81 12.71 -3.34 -1.84
N LYS A 82 12.42 -3.59 -3.13
CA LYS A 82 13.05 -2.95 -4.28
C LYS A 82 12.21 -1.80 -4.81
N LYS A 83 10.88 -1.95 -4.79
CA LYS A 83 9.94 -0.96 -5.34
C LYS A 83 8.67 -0.88 -4.50
N ILE A 84 8.12 0.34 -4.46
CA ILE A 84 6.77 0.63 -4.00
C ILE A 84 6.02 1.15 -5.21
N GLU A 85 5.10 0.37 -5.74
CA GLU A 85 4.30 0.73 -6.92
C GLU A 85 3.00 1.39 -6.47
N ILE A 86 2.72 2.57 -7.01
CA ILE A 86 1.51 3.34 -6.68
C ILE A 86 0.77 3.64 -7.96
N MET A 87 -0.51 3.31 -7.96
CA MET A 87 -1.39 3.54 -9.10
C MET A 87 -2.48 4.51 -8.70
N HIS A 88 -2.57 5.61 -9.44
CA HIS A 88 -3.61 6.62 -9.31
C HIS A 88 -4.60 6.42 -10.46
N VAL A 89 -5.82 6.02 -10.10
CA VAL A 89 -6.85 5.61 -11.05
C VAL A 89 -8.08 6.51 -10.87
N PRO A 90 -8.50 7.27 -11.90
CA PRO A 90 -9.71 8.08 -11.87
C PRO A 90 -10.94 7.23 -11.54
N LYS A 91 -11.98 7.87 -11.02
CA LYS A 91 -13.25 7.17 -10.75
C LYS A 91 -14.09 7.03 -12.01
N GLU A 92 -14.03 8.02 -12.89
CA GLU A 92 -14.84 8.15 -14.09
C GLU A 92 -13.99 8.77 -15.22
N GLU A 93 -14.32 8.48 -16.48
CA GLU A 93 -13.59 8.99 -17.66
C GLU A 93 -13.64 10.53 -17.76
N ALA A 94 -14.74 11.16 -17.31
CA ALA A 94 -14.87 12.62 -17.30
C ALA A 94 -13.97 13.33 -16.26
N ASP A 95 -13.43 12.60 -15.29
CA ASP A 95 -12.52 13.12 -14.26
C ASP A 95 -11.05 13.17 -14.74
N GLU A 96 -10.76 12.73 -15.97
CA GLU A 96 -9.40 12.72 -16.53
C GLU A 96 -8.78 14.13 -16.62
N ALA A 97 -9.61 15.16 -16.83
CA ALA A 97 -9.17 16.55 -16.84
C ALA A 97 -8.77 17.08 -15.44
N ARG A 98 -9.04 16.33 -14.35
CA ARG A 98 -8.72 16.67 -12.95
C ARG A 98 -7.73 15.72 -12.30
N ILE A 99 -6.95 14.96 -13.08
CA ILE A 99 -5.91 14.07 -12.56
C ILE A 99 -4.68 14.90 -12.16
N GLN A 100 -4.83 15.71 -11.12
CA GLN A 100 -3.69 16.30 -10.45
C GLN A 100 -3.69 15.78 -9.02
N TRP A 101 -2.73 14.92 -8.71
CA TRP A 101 -2.42 14.53 -7.35
C TRP A 101 -0.93 14.72 -7.15
N HIS A 102 -0.55 15.49 -6.14
CA HIS A 102 0.85 15.69 -5.82
C HIS A 102 1.22 14.88 -4.57
N CYS A 103 1.52 13.60 -4.78
CA CYS A 103 2.09 12.73 -3.76
C CYS A 103 3.50 13.23 -3.41
N HIS A 104 3.71 13.61 -2.15
CA HIS A 104 5.00 14.07 -1.66
C HIS A 104 5.99 12.92 -1.43
N SER A 105 5.54 11.92 -0.68
CA SER A 105 6.38 10.82 -0.22
C SER A 105 5.50 9.66 0.24
N ILE A 106 6.08 8.47 0.18
CA ILE A 106 5.43 7.26 0.69
C ILE A 106 6.45 6.53 1.54
N MET A 107 6.03 6.14 2.73
CA MET A 107 6.84 5.34 3.64
C MET A 107 6.14 4.02 3.91
N VAL A 108 6.93 2.96 3.99
CA VAL A 108 6.45 1.61 4.30
C VAL A 108 7.19 1.12 5.54
N LEU A 109 6.45 0.76 6.58
CA LEU A 109 6.97 0.01 7.71
C LEU A 109 6.53 -1.45 7.55
N GLU A 110 7.51 -2.32 7.40
CA GLU A 110 7.38 -3.77 7.41
C GLU A 110 7.43 -4.25 8.87
N HIS A 111 6.44 -5.03 9.33
CA HIS A 111 6.24 -5.32 10.76
C HIS A 111 7.00 -6.54 11.27
N GLU A 112 7.39 -7.47 10.40
CA GLU A 112 8.14 -8.68 10.79
C GLU A 112 9.56 -8.33 11.23
N ASN A 113 10.28 -7.53 10.44
CA ASN A 113 11.66 -7.17 10.70
C ASN A 113 11.83 -5.69 11.11
N PHE A 114 10.71 -4.98 11.30
CA PHE A 114 10.69 -3.55 11.67
C PHE A 114 11.48 -2.66 10.71
N LEU A 115 11.47 -2.99 9.42
CA LEU A 115 12.20 -2.25 8.39
C LEU A 115 11.37 -1.10 7.85
N LEU A 116 11.97 0.09 7.81
CA LEU A 116 11.38 1.30 7.23
C LEU A 116 11.95 1.57 5.84
N TYR A 117 11.06 1.71 4.87
CA TYR A 117 11.35 2.06 3.48
C TYR A 117 10.75 3.43 3.15
N ARG A 118 11.44 4.23 2.34
CA ARG A 118 11.07 5.60 1.95
C ARG A 118 11.52 5.93 0.54
#